data_AF-A0A965URB7-F1
#
_entry.id   AF-A0A965URB7-F1
#
_cell.length_a   1.000
_cell.length_b   1.000
_cell.length_c   1.000
_cell.angle_alpha   90.00
_cell.angle_beta   90.00
_cell.angle_gamma   90.00
#
_symmetry.space_group_name_H-M   'P 1'
#
loop_
_entity.id
_entity.type
_entity.pdbx_description
1 polymer ?
#
loop_
_entity_poly.entity_id
_entity_poly.type
_entity_poly.pdbx_seq_one_letter_code
_entity_poly.pdbx_strand_id
1 'polypeptide(L)'
;MVRSLSKPRKTPKAPKSFPDPSVVVPKIEDRMAERVWTKVFILFQVIAVPHWTKKGIWVLPTREELTEPELINRGAHESTTLLWPRYWM
;
A
#
# COMPACT_ATOMS: atom_id res chain seq x y z
N MET A 1 11.46 46.91 38.52
CA MET A 1 10.68 45.71 38.14
C MET A 1 9.65 46.11 37.09
N VAL A 2 9.86 45.83 35.81
CA VAL A 2 8.75 45.78 34.81
C VAL A 2 9.15 44.75 33.74
N ARG A 3 8.50 43.58 33.76
CA ARG A 3 8.67 42.52 32.74
C ARG A 3 7.75 42.85 31.56
N SER A 4 8.30 42.84 30.35
CA SER A 4 7.54 43.08 29.12
C SER A 4 6.53 41.95 28.86
N LEU A 5 5.31 42.33 28.50
CA LEU A 5 4.24 41.40 28.13
C LEU A 5 4.51 40.87 26.72
N SER A 6 4.71 39.56 26.60
CA SER A 6 4.86 38.84 25.33
C SER A 6 3.56 38.89 24.53
N LYS A 7 3.65 39.24 23.24
CA LYS A 7 2.50 39.30 22.32
C LYS A 7 1.90 37.90 22.12
N PRO A 8 0.56 37.74 22.05
CA PRO A 8 -0.06 36.44 21.83
C PRO A 8 0.20 35.94 20.41
N ARG A 9 0.71 34.70 20.30
CA ARG A 9 0.84 33.96 19.03
C ARG A 9 -0.57 33.76 18.45
N LYS A 10 -0.86 34.37 17.30
CA LYS A 10 -2.09 34.11 16.54
C LYS A 10 -2.09 32.65 16.08
N THR A 11 -3.08 31.87 16.51
CA THR A 11 -3.35 30.55 15.93
C THR A 11 -3.84 30.71 14.49
N PRO A 12 -3.37 29.89 13.54
CA PRO A 12 -3.89 29.93 12.18
C PRO A 12 -5.38 29.59 12.19
N LYS A 13 -6.19 30.43 11.53
CA LYS A 13 -7.62 30.15 11.32
C LYS A 13 -7.75 28.88 10.48
N ALA A 14 -8.69 28.01 10.88
CA ALA A 14 -8.98 26.78 10.19
C ALA A 14 -9.29 27.05 8.69
N PRO A 15 -8.84 26.17 7.76
CA PRO A 15 -9.16 26.30 6.35
C PRO A 15 -10.67 26.26 6.12
N LYS A 16 -11.16 27.16 5.26
CA LYS A 16 -12.60 27.41 5.03
C LYS A 16 -13.34 26.31 4.27
N SER A 17 -12.62 25.46 3.55
CA SER A 17 -13.21 24.28 2.91
C SER A 17 -12.15 23.20 2.78
N PHE A 18 -12.57 21.97 3.03
CA PHE A 18 -11.81 20.80 2.62
C PHE A 18 -12.08 20.57 1.13
N PRO A 19 -11.07 20.23 0.31
CA PRO A 19 -11.32 19.82 -1.05
C PRO A 19 -12.24 18.59 -1.05
N ASP A 20 -13.12 18.51 -2.05
CA ASP A 20 -13.99 17.36 -2.25
C ASP A 20 -13.13 16.07 -2.32
N PRO A 21 -13.45 15.02 -1.55
CA PRO A 21 -12.69 13.77 -1.57
C PRO A 21 -12.54 13.17 -2.97
N SER A 22 -13.46 13.45 -3.90
CA SER A 22 -13.37 13.00 -5.29
C SER A 22 -12.27 13.68 -6.11
N VAL A 23 -11.69 14.79 -5.63
CA VAL A 23 -10.55 15.47 -6.27
C VAL A 23 -9.21 14.91 -5.79
N VAL A 24 -9.18 14.31 -4.59
CA VAL A 24 -7.96 13.79 -3.96
C VAL A 24 -7.75 12.31 -4.26
N VAL A 25 -8.83 11.58 -4.55
CA VAL A 25 -8.78 10.15 -4.88
C VAL A 25 -8.79 9.98 -6.40
N PRO A 26 -7.72 9.42 -7.01
CA PRO A 26 -7.73 9.07 -8.44
C PRO A 26 -8.93 8.18 -8.78
N LYS A 27 -9.51 8.38 -9.97
CA LYS A 27 -10.62 7.53 -10.43
C LYS A 27 -10.17 6.07 -10.42
N ILE A 28 -11.10 5.16 -10.06
CA ILE A 28 -10.80 3.73 -9.97
C ILE A 28 -10.24 3.19 -11.29
N GLU A 29 -10.70 3.73 -12.41
CA GLU A 29 -10.24 3.42 -13.77
C GLU A 29 -8.75 3.75 -13.97
N ASP A 30 -8.28 4.89 -13.47
CA ASP A 30 -6.87 5.28 -13.55
C ASP A 30 -5.99 4.33 -12.72
N ARG A 31 -6.48 3.87 -11.56
CA ARG A 31 -5.79 2.89 -10.71
C ARG A 31 -5.72 1.48 -11.34
N MET A 32 -6.66 1.14 -12.22
CA MET A 32 -6.65 -0.16 -12.94
C MET A 32 -5.69 -0.16 -14.13
N ALA A 33 -5.37 1.01 -14.68
CA ALA A 33 -4.38 1.17 -15.74
C ALA A 33 -2.94 1.13 -15.21
N GLU A 34 -2.73 1.52 -13.96
CA GLU A 34 -1.42 1.46 -13.30
C GLU A 34 -0.99 0.02 -13.03
N ARG A 35 0.26 -0.29 -13.37
CA ARG A 35 0.93 -1.54 -12.97
C ARG A 35 2.14 -1.19 -12.12
N VAL A 36 2.30 -1.91 -11.02
CA VAL A 36 3.40 -1.71 -10.08
C VAL A 36 4.25 -2.97 -10.03
N TRP A 37 5.57 -2.78 -10.03
CA TRP A 37 6.53 -3.86 -9.79
C TRP A 37 6.34 -4.38 -8.38
N THR A 38 5.88 -5.62 -8.29
CA THR A 38 5.42 -6.23 -7.05
C THR A 38 6.25 -7.47 -6.76
N LYS A 39 6.68 -7.63 -5.50
CA LYS A 39 7.38 -8.84 -5.02
C LYS A 39 6.44 -10.05 -5.08
N VAL A 40 6.91 -11.11 -5.74
CA VAL A 40 6.24 -12.40 -5.86
C VAL A 40 7.20 -13.53 -5.50
N PHE A 41 6.65 -14.71 -5.24
CA PHE A 41 7.45 -15.90 -4.98
C PHE A 41 7.19 -16.95 -6.07
N ILE A 42 8.25 -17.59 -6.55
CA ILE A 42 8.16 -18.67 -7.54
C ILE A 42 8.47 -19.98 -6.83
N LEU A 43 7.49 -20.88 -6.81
CA LEU A 43 7.56 -22.20 -6.20
C LEU A 43 7.26 -23.25 -7.27
N PHE A 44 8.22 -24.09 -7.66
CA PHE A 44 8.05 -25.12 -8.69
C PHE A 44 7.35 -24.62 -9.97
N GLN A 45 7.82 -23.48 -10.51
CA GLN A 45 7.23 -22.78 -11.69
C GLN A 45 5.86 -22.12 -11.46
N VAL A 46 5.31 -22.20 -10.26
CA VAL A 46 4.06 -21.54 -9.88
C VAL A 46 4.36 -20.20 -9.21
N ILE A 47 3.69 -19.14 -9.66
CA ILE A 47 3.84 -17.80 -9.09
C ILE A 47 2.82 -17.62 -7.95
N ALA A 48 3.31 -17.48 -6.74
CA ALA A 48 2.55 -17.00 -5.60
C ALA A 48 2.49 -15.47 -5.64
N VAL A 49 1.29 -14.93 -5.75
CA VAL A 49 1.04 -13.49 -5.86
C VAL A 49 0.57 -12.93 -4.52
N PRO A 50 0.92 -11.68 -4.16
CA PRO A 50 0.44 -11.10 -2.92
C PRO A 50 -1.08 -10.98 -2.93
N HIS A 51 -1.68 -11.27 -1.77
CA HIS A 51 -3.12 -11.26 -1.55
C HIS A 51 -3.71 -9.88 -1.81
N TRP A 52 -4.92 -9.83 -2.38
CA TRP A 52 -5.55 -8.56 -2.75
C TRP A 52 -5.80 -7.62 -1.56
N THR A 53 -6.35 -8.16 -0.47
CA THR A 53 -6.71 -7.38 0.74
C THR A 53 -5.76 -7.53 1.93
N LYS A 54 -5.06 -8.66 2.07
CA LYS A 54 -4.23 -8.96 3.25
C LYS A 54 -2.75 -8.67 2.95
N LYS A 55 -2.10 -7.89 3.81
CA LYS A 55 -0.66 -7.60 3.73
C LYS A 55 0.15 -8.78 4.28
N GLY A 56 1.25 -9.11 3.62
CA GLY A 56 2.18 -10.17 4.07
C GLY A 56 1.68 -11.60 3.83
N ILE A 57 0.64 -11.76 3.02
CA ILE A 57 0.12 -13.07 2.60
C ILE A 57 0.23 -13.17 1.09
N TRP A 58 0.68 -14.32 0.62
CA TRP A 58 0.74 -14.68 -0.79
C TRP A 58 -0.20 -15.84 -1.06
N VAL A 59 -0.76 -15.85 -2.26
CA VAL A 59 -1.79 -16.79 -2.67
C VAL A 59 -1.27 -17.58 -3.85
N LEU A 60 -1.32 -18.90 -3.71
CA LEU A 60 -1.06 -19.83 -4.81
C LEU A 60 -2.32 -19.97 -5.70
N PRO A 61 -2.19 -20.43 -6.96
CA PRO A 61 -3.34 -20.71 -7.82
C PRO A 61 -4.32 -21.73 -7.23
N THR A 62 -3.84 -22.59 -6.33
CA THR A 62 -4.63 -23.55 -5.55
C THR A 62 -5.52 -22.90 -4.48
N ARG A 63 -5.49 -21.56 -4.36
CA ARG A 63 -6.12 -20.77 -3.28
C ARG A 63 -5.52 -20.99 -1.89
N GLU A 64 -4.36 -21.63 -1.81
CA GLU A 64 -3.62 -21.74 -0.57
C GLU A 64 -2.98 -20.38 -0.24
N GLU A 65 -3.26 -19.88 0.97
CA GLU A 65 -2.66 -18.68 1.52
C GLU A 65 -1.43 -19.07 2.33
N LEU A 66 -0.29 -18.47 1.99
CA LEU A 66 0.97 -18.73 2.66
C LEU A 66 1.65 -17.42 3.05
N THR A 67 2.37 -17.48 4.15
CA THR A 67 3.28 -16.42 4.57
C THR A 67 4.60 -16.52 3.81
N GLU A 68 5.33 -15.41 3.74
CA GLU A 68 6.69 -15.36 3.19
C GLU A 68 7.64 -16.43 3.77
N PRO A 69 7.76 -16.62 5.10
CA PRO A 69 8.63 -17.68 5.64
C PRO A 69 8.20 -19.09 5.23
N GLU A 70 6.90 -19.37 5.12
CA GLU A 70 6.40 -20.67 4.66
C GLU A 70 6.77 -20.93 3.20
N LEU A 71 6.69 -19.89 2.34
CA LEU A 71 7.12 -19.98 0.95
C LEU A 71 8.62 -20.23 0.83
N ILE A 72 9.44 -19.51 1.59
CA ILE A 72 10.89 -19.70 1.62
C ILE A 72 11.24 -21.12 2.10
N ASN A 73 10.59 -21.60 3.17
CA ASN A 73 10.79 -22.95 3.69
C ASN A 73 10.38 -24.04 2.68
N ARG A 74 9.40 -23.76 1.81
CA ARG A 74 9.01 -24.65 0.71
C ARG A 74 9.95 -24.59 -0.50
N GLY A 75 10.99 -23.76 -0.45
CA GLY A 75 11.97 -23.59 -1.54
C GLY A 75 11.54 -22.58 -2.60
N ALA A 76 10.64 -21.65 -2.27
CA ALA A 76 10.27 -20.59 -3.19
C ALA A 76 11.38 -19.54 -3.31
N HIS A 77 11.57 -19.02 -4.52
CA HIS A 77 12.51 -17.93 -4.78
C HIS A 77 11.78 -16.61 -4.99
N GLU A 78 12.38 -15.53 -4.51
CA GLU A 78 11.86 -14.19 -4.68
C GLU A 78 12.04 -13.70 -6.12
N SER A 79 11.00 -13.06 -6.65
CA SER A 79 11.03 -12.41 -7.95
C SER A 79 10.16 -11.17 -7.93
N THR A 80 10.15 -10.41 -9.01
CA THR A 80 9.33 -9.21 -9.19
C THR A 80 8.55 -9.32 -10.49
N THR A 81 7.28 -8.96 -10.46
CA THR A 81 6.43 -8.94 -11.65
C THR A 81 5.48 -7.76 -11.64
N LEU A 82 4.99 -7.40 -12.82
CA LEU A 82 4.04 -6.32 -13.00
C LEU A 82 2.63 -6.82 -12.64
N LEU A 83 2.11 -6.34 -11.51
CA LEU A 83 0.75 -6.61 -11.07
C LEU A 83 -0.04 -5.31 -10.93
N TRP A 84 -1.36 -5.45 -10.89
CA TRP A 84 -2.20 -4.34 -10.44
C TRP A 84 -1.89 -4.00 -8.98
N PRO A 85 -1.85 -2.71 -8.63
CA PRO A 85 -1.62 -2.27 -7.26
C PRO A 85 -2.62 -2.93 -6.32
N ARG A 86 -2.14 -3.37 -5.16
CA ARG A 86 -2.99 -3.86 -4.08
C ARG A 86 -3.45 -2.68 -3.23
N TYR A 87 -4.63 -2.77 -2.62
CA TYR A 87 -5.18 -1.69 -1.79
C TYR A 87 -4.22 -1.23 -0.67
N TRP A 88 -3.39 -2.14 -0.17
CA TRP A 88 -2.48 -1.91 0.95
C TRP A 88 -1.04 -1.57 0.53
N MET A 89 -0.78 -1.48 -0.77
CA MET A 89 0.52 -1.18 -1.36
C MET A 89 0.59 0.30 -1.75
#